data_AF-A0A9P7DRB8-F1
#
_entry.id   AF-A0A9P7DRB8-F1
#
_cell.length_a   1.000
_cell.length_b   1.000
_cell.length_c   1.000
_cell.angle_alpha   90.00
_cell.angle_beta   90.00
_cell.angle_gamma   90.00
#
_symmetry.space_group_name_H-M   'P 1'
#
loop_
_entity.id
_entity.type
_entity.pdbx_description
1 polymer ?
#
loop_
_entity_poly.entity_id
_entity_poly.type
_entity_poly.pdbx_seq_one_letter_code
_entity_poly.pdbx_strand_id
1 'polypeptide(L)'
;NNKLASDWDIMVIQEPYINFLHNTSANHTWHVLYPTNHYTHPQQCTHAITLINTSLDSNSWKQISYPSLDIVIIQLSGHYGQCTIFNIYND
;
A
#
# COMPACT_ATOMS: atom_id res chain seq x y z
N ASN A 1 9.32 -21.27 -3.88
CA ASN A 1 7.94 -21.70 -4.18
C ASN A 1 6.95 -20.91 -3.34
N ASN A 2 6.56 -19.71 -3.78
CA ASN A 2 5.44 -18.95 -3.19
C ASN A 2 4.37 -18.77 -4.26
N LYS A 3 3.53 -19.78 -4.47
CA LYS A 3 2.39 -19.69 -5.40
C LYS A 3 1.35 -18.66 -4.95
N LEU A 4 1.20 -18.46 -3.64
CA LEU A 4 0.18 -17.55 -3.09
C LEU A 4 0.44 -16.07 -3.41
N ALA A 5 1.71 -15.64 -3.50
CA ALA A 5 2.04 -14.24 -3.79
C ALA A 5 1.79 -13.89 -5.27
N SER A 6 1.92 -14.86 -6.18
CA SER A 6 1.63 -14.66 -7.61
C SER A 6 0.14 -14.60 -7.94
N ASP A 7 -0.74 -14.94 -6.99
CA ASP A 7 -2.19 -14.96 -7.22
C ASP A 7 -2.84 -13.59 -6.98
N TRP A 8 -2.11 -12.61 -6.42
CA TRP A 8 -2.64 -11.29 -6.07
C TRP A 8 -1.78 -10.15 -6.63
N ASP A 9 -2.44 -9.19 -7.27
CA ASP A 9 -1.80 -7.96 -7.74
C ASP A 9 -1.71 -6.90 -6.64
N ILE A 10 -2.68 -6.87 -5.72
CA ILE A 10 -2.82 -5.84 -4.69
C ILE A 10 -3.30 -6.50 -3.40
N MET A 11 -2.67 -6.16 -2.27
CA MET A 11 -3.16 -6.48 -0.93
C MET A 11 -3.34 -5.21 -0.11
N VAL A 12 -4.48 -5.09 0.56
CA VAL A 12 -4.79 -4.00 1.49
C VAL A 12 -4.75 -4.56 2.91
N ILE A 13 -3.91 -3.97 3.77
CA ILE A 13 -3.65 -4.47 5.13
C ILE A 13 -3.92 -3.35 6.13
N GLN A 14 -4.62 -3.70 7.21
CA GLN A 14 -4.82 -2.87 8.40
C GLN A 14 -3.99 -3.43 9.55
N GLU A 15 -3.59 -2.55 10.48
CA GLU A 15 -2.76 -2.86 11.65
C GLU A 15 -1.46 -3.64 11.30
N PRO A 16 -0.66 -3.17 10.33
CA PRO A 16 0.54 -3.88 9.94
C PRO A 16 1.58 -3.87 11.07
N TYR A 17 2.35 -4.96 11.16
CA TYR A 17 3.53 -4.95 12.00
C TYR A 17 4.59 -3.99 11.43
N ILE A 18 4.86 -2.91 12.16
CA ILE A 18 5.94 -1.95 11.89
C ILE A 18 7.12 -2.25 12.80
N ASN A 19 8.30 -2.46 12.21
CA ASN A 19 9.52 -2.75 12.96
C ASN A 19 10.14 -1.47 13.57
N PHE A 20 11.21 -1.65 14.35
CA PHE A 20 11.92 -0.54 15.01
C PHE A 20 12.55 0.48 14.04
N LEU A 21 12.68 0.15 12.76
CA LEU A 21 13.13 1.05 11.69
C LEU A 21 11.96 1.76 10.98
N HIS A 22 10.75 1.71 11.54
CA HIS A 22 9.53 2.24 10.94
C HIS A 22 9.12 1.58 9.61
N ASN A 23 9.53 0.33 9.38
CA ASN A 23 9.18 -0.39 8.15
C ASN A 23 8.37 -1.67 8.43
N THR A 24 7.42 -1.96 7.55
CA THR A 24 6.85 -3.29 7.35
C THR A 24 7.85 -4.20 6.65
N SER A 25 7.97 -5.44 7.10
CA SER A 25 8.76 -6.45 6.41
C SER A 25 7.99 -7.02 5.22
N ALA A 26 8.46 -6.72 4.00
CA ALA A 26 7.99 -7.34 2.76
C ALA A 26 9.19 -7.89 1.98
N ASN A 27 8.94 -8.94 1.19
CA ASN A 27 9.95 -9.44 0.25
C ASN A 27 9.95 -8.60 -1.05
N HIS A 28 10.88 -8.87 -1.96
CA HIS A 28 11.07 -8.10 -3.19
C HIS A 28 9.91 -8.21 -4.20
N THR A 29 8.90 -9.05 -3.99
CA THR A 29 7.74 -9.14 -4.89
C THR A 29 6.69 -8.07 -4.59
N TRP A 30 6.89 -7.22 -3.58
CA TRP A 30 5.93 -6.22 -3.15
C TRP A 30 6.54 -4.83 -3.08
N HIS A 31 5.86 -3.85 -3.69
CA HIS A 31 5.96 -2.46 -3.35
C HIS A 31 5.08 -2.17 -2.13
N VAL A 32 5.69 -1.74 -1.02
CA VAL A 32 4.96 -1.33 0.19
C VAL A 32 4.59 0.14 0.08
N LEU A 33 3.30 0.43 0.06
CA LEU A 33 2.77 1.79 0.11
C LEU A 33 2.25 2.09 1.51
N TYR A 34 2.92 3.04 2.15
CA TYR A 34 2.47 3.65 3.39
C TYR A 34 1.56 4.85 3.08
N PRO A 35 0.78 5.34 4.06
CA PRO A 35 0.11 6.62 3.94
C PRO A 35 1.13 7.73 3.63
N THR A 36 0.74 8.74 2.84
CA THR A 36 1.70 9.74 2.33
C THR A 36 2.42 10.53 3.41
N ASN A 37 1.86 10.56 4.63
CA ASN A 37 2.42 11.27 5.76
C ASN A 37 3.30 10.39 6.68
N HIS A 38 3.50 9.11 6.34
CA HIS A 38 4.23 8.15 7.16
C HIS A 38 5.65 8.62 7.54
N TYR A 39 6.43 9.06 6.55
CA TYR A 39 7.81 9.51 6.78
C TYR A 39 7.92 10.95 7.31
N THR A 40 6.84 11.74 7.25
CA THR A 40 6.82 13.11 7.77
C THR A 40 6.37 13.16 9.24
N HIS A 41 5.73 12.10 9.73
CA HIS A 41 5.26 11.97 11.11
C HIS A 41 5.71 10.65 11.75
N PRO A 42 7.03 10.40 11.88
CA PRO A 42 7.58 9.12 12.36
C PRO A 42 7.32 8.84 13.85
N GLN A 43 6.62 9.72 14.56
CA GLN A 43 6.17 9.47 15.94
C GLN A 43 4.73 8.94 15.98
N GLN A 44 4.03 8.96 14.85
CA GLN A 44 2.64 8.54 14.75
C GLN A 44 2.54 7.15 14.13
N CYS A 45 1.61 6.37 14.66
CA CYS A 45 1.41 4.99 14.23
C CYS A 45 0.81 4.95 12.82
N THR A 46 1.25 4.00 12.00
CA THR A 46 0.66 3.71 10.69
C THR A 46 -0.33 2.58 10.82
N HIS A 47 -1.59 2.84 10.49
CA HIS A 47 -2.67 1.86 10.69
C HIS A 47 -3.09 1.14 9.42
N ALA A 48 -2.69 1.63 8.26
CA ALA A 48 -3.01 1.00 6.97
C ALA A 48 -1.80 1.02 6.02
N ILE A 49 -1.59 -0.06 5.30
CA ILE A 49 -0.64 -0.14 4.18
C ILE A 49 -1.29 -0.83 2.98
N THR A 50 -0.78 -0.55 1.78
CA THR A 50 -1.15 -1.27 0.57
C THR A 50 0.10 -1.89 -0.03
N LEU A 51 0.07 -3.19 -0.30
CA LEU A 51 1.12 -3.89 -1.04
C LEU A 51 0.70 -3.99 -2.51
N ILE A 52 1.59 -3.60 -3.43
CA ILE A 52 1.39 -3.78 -4.87
C ILE A 52 2.42 -4.78 -5.38
N ASN A 53 1.97 -5.80 -6.10
CA ASN A 53 2.83 -6.79 -6.69
C ASN A 53 3.73 -6.15 -7.74
N THR A 54 5.03 -6.45 -7.71
CA THR A 54 5.98 -5.95 -8.71
C THR A 54 5.70 -6.43 -10.13
N SER A 55 4.86 -7.46 -10.32
CA SER A 55 4.41 -7.89 -11.65
C SER A 55 3.37 -6.95 -12.28
N LEU A 56 2.71 -6.10 -11.48
CA LEU A 56 1.79 -5.09 -11.98
C LEU A 56 2.57 -3.95 -12.62
N ASP A 57 2.19 -3.53 -13.84
CA ASP A 57 2.85 -2.44 -14.55
C ASP A 57 2.88 -1.17 -13.68
N SER A 58 4.07 -0.66 -13.38
CA SER A 58 4.24 0.54 -12.56
C SER A 58 3.61 1.79 -13.17
N ASN A 59 3.30 1.79 -14.48
CA ASN A 59 2.59 2.88 -15.15
C ASN A 59 1.06 2.76 -15.04
N SER A 60 0.55 1.60 -14.62
CA SER A 60 -0.89 1.35 -14.53
C SER A 60 -1.49 1.72 -13.18
N TRP A 61 -0.69 2.25 -12.25
CA TRP A 61 -1.17 2.69 -10.95
C TRP A 61 -0.38 3.88 -10.41
N LYS A 62 -1.01 4.61 -9.49
CA LYS A 62 -0.36 5.65 -8.70
C LYS A 62 -0.95 5.74 -7.31
N GLN A 63 -0.15 6.15 -6.34
CA GLN A 63 -0.67 6.56 -5.04
C GLN A 63 -1.26 7.97 -5.14
N ILE A 64 -2.41 8.20 -4.51
CA ILE A 64 -3.00 9.53 -4.35
C ILE A 64 -2.67 10.04 -2.95
N SER A 65 -2.13 11.26 -2.87
CA SER A 65 -1.79 11.88 -1.59
C SER A 65 -3.03 12.25 -0.79
N TYR A 66 -3.01 11.90 0.50
CA TYR A 66 -4.08 12.21 1.43
C TYR A 66 -3.52 12.41 2.85
N PRO A 67 -3.92 13.47 3.57
CA PRO A 67 -3.30 13.84 4.84
C PRO A 67 -3.86 13.03 6.04
N SER A 68 -3.72 11.71 6.02
CA SER A 68 -4.04 10.81 7.15
C SER A 68 -3.06 9.63 7.18
N LEU A 69 -2.84 9.05 8.36
CA LEU A 69 -2.06 7.82 8.56
C LEU A 69 -2.91 6.54 8.58
N ASP A 70 -4.23 6.72 8.47
CA ASP A 70 -5.23 5.66 8.47
C ASP A 70 -5.67 5.32 7.04
N ILE A 71 -5.23 6.12 6.07
CA ILE A 71 -5.73 6.09 4.70
C ILE A 71 -4.60 5.93 3.70
N VAL A 72 -4.68 4.88 2.89
CA VAL A 72 -3.85 4.69 1.70
C VAL A 72 -4.75 4.64 0.47
N ILE A 73 -4.53 5.55 -0.47
CA ILE A 73 -5.32 5.65 -1.70
C ILE A 73 -4.43 5.28 -2.88
N ILE A 74 -4.89 4.36 -3.72
CA ILE A 74 -4.28 4.08 -5.02
C ILE A 74 -5.30 4.22 -6.12
N GLN A 75 -4.86 4.70 -7.29
CA GLN A 75 -5.66 4.74 -8.50
C GLN A 75 -4.99 3.89 -9.56
N LEU A 76 -5.69 2.86 -10.00
CA LEU A 76 -5.38 2.06 -11.18
C LEU A 76 -5.89 2.79 -12.42
N SER A 77 -5.15 2.68 -13.52
CA SER A 77 -5.49 3.24 -14.82
C SER A 77 -5.16 2.23 -15.91
N GLY A 78 -6.08 2.02 -16.85
CA GLY A 78 -5.85 1.14 -17.99
C GLY A 78 -6.92 1.32 -19.07
N HIS A 79 -6.94 0.40 -20.04
CA HIS A 79 -7.91 0.45 -21.15
C HIS A 79 -9.38 0.44 -20.70
N TYR A 80 -9.65 -0.08 -19.51
CA TYR A 80 -10.99 -0.19 -18.93
C TYR A 80 -11.38 1.01 -18.04
N GLY A 81 -10.55 2.06 -18.03
CA GLY A 81 -10.79 3.28 -17.25
C GLY A 81 -9.96 3.37 -15.98
N GLN A 82 -10.48 4.09 -15.00
CA GLN A 82 -9.83 4.34 -13.72
C GLN A 82 -10.57 3.60 -12.60
N CYS A 83 -9.82 2.92 -11.74
CA CYS A 83 -10.34 2.30 -10.52
C CYS A 83 -9.56 2.85 -9.33
N THR A 84 -10.23 3.48 -8.37
CA THR A 84 -9.59 4.00 -7.17
C THR A 84 -9.93 3.11 -5.98
N ILE A 85 -8.92 2.65 -5.26
CA ILE A 85 -9.04 1.84 -4.06
C ILE A 85 -8.66 2.71 -2.87
N PHE A 86 -9.55 2.75 -1.87
CA PHE A 86 -9.34 3.44 -0.61
C PHE A 86 -9.17 2.36 0.48
N ASN A 87 -7.95 2.18 0.98
CA ASN A 87 -7.71 1.41 2.19
C ASN A 87 -7.85 2.38 3.37
N ILE A 88 -8.93 2.22 4.14
CA ILE A 88 -9.30 3.10 5.25
C ILE A 88 -9.36 2.26 6.51
N TYR A 89 -8.59 2.62 7.52
CA TYR A 89 -8.75 2.14 8.88
C TYR A 89 -9.72 3.07 9.61
N ASN A 90 -10.83 2.51 10.11
CA ASN A 90 -11.89 3.24 10.80
C ASN A 90 -12.11 2.56 12.16
N ASP A 91 -11.39 3.02 13.18
CA ASP A 91 -11.65 2.70 14.59
C ASP A 91 -11.81 3.99 15.39
#